data_AF-A0A0F0GJK9-F1
#
_entry.id   AF-A0A0F0GJK9-F1
#
_cell.length_a   1.000
_cell.length_b   1.000
_cell.length_c   1.000
_cell.angle_alpha   90.00
_cell.angle_beta   90.00
_cell.angle_gamma   90.00
#
_symmetry.space_group_name_H-M   'P 1'
#
loop_
_entity.id
_entity.type
_entity.pdbx_description
1 polymer ?
#
loop_
_entity_poly.entity_id
_entity_poly.type
_entity_poly.pdbx_seq_one_letter_code
_entity_poly.pdbx_strand_id
1 'polypeptide(L)'
;ALHLYPLLCTRMSGDRRRAEVYRERLRAFLEQYQHMFAADGAPVHQGRSLCYRFATVAPLWLGELLDATPLPTGRTRRIASGVLRHFVERGVPDERGLLGLGWYDRFLPSTQPYSGPASPYWASKAFLGLLLPADHPVWTVQESAAPLDDGDQVVAMPGPGWLLHATRDDGVVRVVNHGSDRARHLPADGIDDPHYTRFGYSSHTAPETSQDARVRAVDGHLAVIGPDGTISRRRHIEPIAVGDRFAASAYEDGPVRVATTSIVRGAWEVRVHRVTAPPGCTVRDGGYALADHHPPAVRTGDGWGEAGRPDGLTSVVVALHGFASAAVAKAVDANAFGVCSATPYLVAPGHPGGSAVYVSLVVLTGDRVDPAALRTSISVSVDGDQVTVRLPDGERIEAGVQMAQ
;
A
#
# COMPACT_ATOMS: atom_id res chain seq x y z
N ALA A 1 -3.29 -15.04 -10.03
CA ALA A 1 -2.79 -16.31 -10.62
C ALA A 1 -3.25 -17.51 -9.79
N LEU A 2 -2.94 -17.56 -8.48
CA LEU A 2 -3.34 -18.67 -7.60
C LEU A 2 -4.86 -18.81 -7.44
N HIS A 3 -5.60 -17.71 -7.43
CA HIS A 3 -7.07 -17.74 -7.43
C HIS A 3 -7.68 -18.09 -8.79
N LEU A 4 -6.87 -18.15 -9.86
CA LEU A 4 -7.35 -18.32 -11.23
C LEU A 4 -7.13 -19.73 -11.78
N TYR A 5 -5.86 -20.11 -11.95
CA TYR A 5 -5.52 -21.33 -12.68
C TYR A 5 -6.01 -22.61 -12.02
N PRO A 6 -5.89 -22.80 -10.70
CA PRO A 6 -6.37 -24.02 -10.06
C PRO A 6 -7.85 -24.30 -10.35
N LEU A 7 -8.70 -23.27 -10.29
CA LEU A 7 -10.14 -23.36 -10.56
C LEU A 7 -10.47 -23.59 -12.04
N LEU A 8 -9.76 -22.94 -12.96
CA LEU A 8 -9.91 -23.22 -14.39
C LEU A 8 -9.48 -24.66 -14.71
N CYS A 9 -8.38 -25.14 -14.11
CA CYS A 9 -7.93 -26.52 -14.27
C CYS A 9 -8.99 -27.51 -13.78
N THR A 10 -9.61 -27.29 -12.63
CA THR A 10 -10.68 -28.17 -12.14
C THR A 10 -11.91 -28.16 -13.03
N ARG A 11 -12.24 -27.01 -13.65
CA ARG A 11 -13.33 -26.92 -14.63
C ARG A 11 -13.02 -27.75 -15.88
N MET A 12 -11.80 -27.70 -16.39
CA MET A 12 -11.38 -28.45 -17.57
C MET A 12 -11.24 -29.95 -17.32
N SER A 13 -10.71 -30.34 -16.15
CA SER A 13 -10.49 -31.75 -15.80
C SER A 13 -11.73 -32.47 -15.27
N GLY A 14 -12.74 -31.72 -14.82
CA GLY A 14 -13.91 -32.28 -14.13
C GLY A 14 -13.64 -32.73 -12.68
N ASP A 15 -12.51 -32.34 -12.07
CA ASP A 15 -12.18 -32.68 -10.67
C ASP A 15 -13.07 -31.89 -9.70
N ARG A 16 -14.25 -32.45 -9.40
CA ARG A 16 -15.26 -31.85 -8.53
C ARG A 16 -14.77 -31.65 -7.09
N ARG A 17 -13.94 -32.56 -6.58
CA ARG A 17 -13.47 -32.51 -5.19
C ARG A 17 -12.54 -31.32 -4.98
N ARG A 18 -11.60 -31.10 -5.90
CA ARG A 18 -10.74 -29.90 -5.84
C ARG A 18 -11.50 -28.63 -6.17
N ALA A 19 -12.47 -28.70 -7.09
CA ALA A 19 -13.31 -27.55 -7.42
C ALA A 19 -13.99 -26.99 -6.17
N GLU A 20 -14.61 -27.83 -5.34
CA GLU A 20 -15.30 -27.39 -4.12
C GLU A 20 -14.36 -26.64 -3.17
N VAL A 21 -13.23 -27.26 -2.83
CA VAL A 21 -12.22 -26.65 -1.94
C VAL A 21 -11.70 -25.32 -2.50
N TYR A 22 -11.50 -25.22 -3.81
CA TYR A 22 -11.00 -23.99 -4.41
C TYR A 22 -12.09 -22.91 -4.53
N ARG A 23 -13.37 -23.28 -4.68
CA ARG A 23 -14.49 -22.35 -4.64
C ARG A 23 -14.63 -21.72 -3.25
N GLU A 24 -14.55 -22.51 -2.19
CA GLU A 24 -14.57 -22.02 -0.81
C GLU A 24 -13.42 -21.02 -0.54
N ARG A 25 -12.21 -21.35 -0.99
CA ARG A 25 -11.05 -20.45 -0.87
C ARG A 25 -11.19 -19.17 -1.68
N LEU A 26 -11.79 -19.24 -2.87
CA LEU A 26 -12.07 -18.06 -3.66
C LEU A 26 -13.12 -17.19 -2.97
N ARG A 27 -14.18 -17.79 -2.42
CA ARG A 27 -15.20 -17.07 -1.65
C ARG A 27 -14.59 -16.29 -0.50
N ALA A 28 -13.82 -16.96 0.36
CA ALA A 28 -13.11 -16.33 1.47
C ALA A 28 -12.14 -15.22 1.02
N PHE A 29 -11.45 -15.41 -0.11
CA PHE A 29 -10.59 -14.37 -0.67
C PHE A 29 -11.38 -13.14 -1.13
N LEU A 30 -12.51 -13.34 -1.81
CA LEU A 30 -13.32 -12.26 -2.36
C LEU A 30 -14.00 -11.41 -1.29
N GLU A 31 -14.28 -11.96 -0.10
CA GLU A 31 -14.77 -11.19 1.05
C GLU A 31 -13.85 -10.01 1.38
N GLN A 32 -12.53 -10.23 1.34
CA GLN A 32 -11.53 -9.19 1.64
C GLN A 32 -11.09 -8.44 0.37
N TYR A 33 -10.96 -9.14 -0.76
CA TYR A 33 -10.38 -8.58 -1.98
C TYR A 33 -11.23 -7.45 -2.58
N GLN A 34 -12.56 -7.46 -2.39
CA GLN A 34 -13.45 -6.38 -2.84
C GLN A 34 -13.06 -4.99 -2.32
N HIS A 35 -12.35 -4.91 -1.19
CA HIS A 35 -11.94 -3.65 -0.57
C HIS A 35 -10.68 -3.04 -1.20
N MET A 36 -9.96 -3.78 -2.05
CA MET A 36 -8.69 -3.36 -2.67
C MET A 36 -8.86 -2.42 -3.88
N PHE A 37 -10.05 -1.85 -4.06
CA PHE A 37 -10.42 -1.05 -5.23
C PHE A 37 -11.01 0.29 -4.79
N ALA A 38 -10.46 1.38 -5.32
CA ALA A 38 -10.90 2.74 -5.08
C ALA A 38 -12.24 3.06 -5.76
N ALA A 39 -12.83 4.19 -5.38
CA ALA A 39 -14.12 4.63 -5.90
C ALA A 39 -14.11 4.83 -7.43
N ASP A 40 -12.98 5.32 -7.97
CA ASP A 40 -12.75 5.53 -9.41
C ASP A 40 -12.40 4.23 -10.17
N GLY A 41 -12.23 3.11 -9.45
CA GLY A 41 -11.85 1.82 -10.01
C GLY A 41 -10.36 1.49 -9.90
N ALA A 42 -9.53 2.39 -9.36
CA ALA A 42 -8.10 2.12 -9.20
C ALA A 42 -7.85 0.94 -8.25
N PRO A 43 -7.20 -0.16 -8.70
CA PRO A 43 -6.74 -1.19 -7.78
C PRO A 43 -5.55 -0.68 -6.96
N VAL A 44 -5.41 -1.14 -5.71
CA VAL A 44 -4.21 -0.88 -4.90
C VAL A 44 -2.95 -1.38 -5.62
N HIS A 45 -1.96 -0.50 -5.76
CA HIS A 45 -0.69 -0.78 -6.43
C HIS A 45 0.28 -1.50 -5.47
N GLN A 46 0.05 -2.78 -5.24
CA GLN A 46 0.85 -3.63 -4.35
C GLN A 46 1.35 -4.91 -5.05
N GLY A 47 2.61 -5.27 -4.82
CA GLY A 47 3.20 -6.50 -5.32
C GLY A 47 3.80 -6.39 -6.73
N ARG A 48 4.00 -7.54 -7.37
CA ARG A 48 4.63 -7.68 -8.69
C ARG A 48 3.60 -7.92 -9.79
N SER A 49 4.05 -7.96 -11.05
CA SER A 49 3.18 -8.18 -12.21
C SER A 49 2.10 -7.11 -12.41
N LEU A 50 2.36 -5.92 -11.90
CA LEU A 50 1.44 -4.78 -11.96
C LEU A 50 1.20 -4.31 -13.40
N CYS A 51 2.12 -4.58 -14.33
CA CYS A 51 1.87 -4.32 -15.75
C CYS A 51 0.69 -5.11 -16.36
N TYR A 52 0.10 -6.06 -15.64
CA TYR A 52 -1.10 -6.77 -16.05
C TYR A 52 -2.38 -5.97 -15.74
N ARG A 53 -2.27 -4.90 -14.94
CA ARG A 53 -3.29 -3.87 -14.71
C ARG A 53 -4.66 -4.46 -14.33
N PHE A 54 -5.61 -4.41 -15.25
CA PHE A 54 -6.97 -4.89 -15.09
C PHE A 54 -7.07 -6.41 -14.89
N ALA A 55 -6.00 -7.21 -15.05
CA ALA A 55 -5.99 -8.60 -14.60
C ALA A 55 -6.36 -8.79 -13.11
N THR A 56 -6.29 -7.72 -12.30
CA THR A 56 -6.77 -7.68 -10.92
C THR A 56 -8.22 -8.14 -10.79
N VAL A 57 -9.09 -7.93 -11.77
CA VAL A 57 -10.51 -8.32 -11.66
C VAL A 57 -10.77 -9.79 -12.00
N ALA A 58 -9.74 -10.54 -12.42
CA ALA A 58 -9.90 -11.95 -12.80
C ALA A 58 -10.52 -12.84 -11.70
N PRO A 59 -10.17 -12.71 -10.40
CA PRO A 59 -10.82 -13.47 -9.34
C PRO A 59 -12.32 -13.14 -9.18
N LEU A 60 -12.72 -11.89 -9.40
CA LEU A 60 -14.13 -11.46 -9.31
C LEU A 60 -14.95 -12.15 -10.41
N TRP A 61 -14.46 -12.11 -11.66
CA TRP A 61 -15.11 -12.81 -12.77
C TRP A 61 -15.18 -14.31 -12.57
N LEU A 62 -14.13 -14.89 -11.99
CA LEU A 62 -14.12 -16.32 -11.70
C LEU A 62 -15.14 -16.69 -10.61
N GLY A 63 -15.37 -15.77 -9.66
CA GLY A 63 -16.43 -15.89 -8.65
C GLY A 63 -17.80 -16.04 -9.30
N GLU A 64 -18.15 -15.19 -10.27
CA GLU A 64 -19.41 -15.32 -11.03
C GLU A 64 -19.42 -16.60 -11.89
N LEU A 65 -18.36 -16.85 -12.67
CA LEU A 65 -18.28 -17.97 -13.61
C LEU A 65 -18.40 -19.34 -12.95
N LEU A 66 -17.97 -19.45 -11.69
CA LEU A 66 -17.95 -20.69 -10.93
C LEU A 66 -18.84 -20.65 -9.70
N ASP A 67 -19.76 -19.68 -9.58
CA ASP A 67 -20.69 -19.56 -8.44
C ASP A 67 -19.96 -19.57 -7.06
N ALA A 68 -18.82 -18.91 -7.04
CA ALA A 68 -17.88 -18.85 -5.91
C ALA A 68 -17.73 -17.43 -5.36
N THR A 69 -18.60 -16.50 -5.75
CA THR A 69 -18.60 -15.14 -5.21
C THR A 69 -19.48 -15.03 -3.96
N PRO A 70 -19.03 -14.34 -2.90
CA PRO A 70 -19.88 -13.91 -1.78
C PRO A 70 -20.59 -12.57 -2.07
N LEU A 71 -20.25 -11.92 -3.19
CA LEU A 71 -20.66 -10.55 -3.48
C LEU A 71 -22.02 -10.53 -4.19
N PRO A 72 -22.84 -9.48 -3.98
CA PRO A 72 -23.93 -9.18 -4.89
C PRO A 72 -23.40 -9.06 -6.31
N THR A 73 -24.07 -9.69 -7.27
CA THR A 73 -23.62 -9.71 -8.67
C THR A 73 -23.45 -8.32 -9.28
N GLY A 74 -24.30 -7.35 -8.92
CA GLY A 74 -24.15 -5.94 -9.31
C GLY A 74 -22.85 -5.28 -8.80
N ARG A 75 -22.32 -5.74 -7.65
CA ARG A 75 -21.06 -5.24 -7.07
C ARG A 75 -19.86 -5.79 -7.83
N THR A 76 -19.90 -7.06 -8.23
CA THR A 76 -18.87 -7.64 -9.12
C THR A 76 -18.74 -6.79 -10.39
N ARG A 77 -19.87 -6.47 -11.04
CA ARG A 77 -19.87 -5.61 -12.24
C ARG A 77 -19.35 -4.20 -11.96
N ARG A 78 -19.80 -3.56 -10.88
CA ARG A 78 -19.37 -2.21 -10.47
C ARG A 78 -17.85 -2.10 -10.31
N ILE A 79 -17.24 -3.06 -9.64
CA ILE A 79 -15.78 -3.10 -9.43
C ILE A 79 -15.06 -3.42 -10.74
N ALA A 80 -15.49 -4.48 -11.43
CA ALA A 80 -14.75 -4.99 -12.58
C ALA A 80 -14.79 -4.03 -13.79
N SER A 81 -15.95 -3.44 -14.06
CA SER A 81 -16.10 -2.41 -15.11
C SER A 81 -15.41 -1.11 -14.70
N GLY A 82 -15.46 -0.75 -13.41
CA GLY A 82 -14.75 0.40 -12.86
C GLY A 82 -13.25 0.34 -13.09
N VAL A 83 -12.61 -0.81 -12.84
CA VAL A 83 -11.18 -0.99 -13.09
C VAL A 83 -10.85 -0.86 -14.58
N LEU A 84 -11.67 -1.40 -15.47
CA LEU A 84 -11.44 -1.22 -16.91
C LEU A 84 -11.56 0.25 -17.30
N ARG A 85 -12.62 0.93 -16.86
CA ARG A 85 -12.84 2.37 -17.09
C ARG A 85 -11.66 3.20 -16.57
N HIS A 86 -11.20 2.92 -15.35
CA HIS A 86 -10.07 3.59 -14.70
C HIS A 86 -8.82 3.67 -15.59
N PHE A 87 -8.45 2.54 -16.20
CA PHE A 87 -7.29 2.44 -17.07
C PHE A 87 -7.55 3.06 -18.45
N VAL A 88 -8.73 2.86 -19.04
CA VAL A 88 -9.10 3.42 -20.35
C VAL A 88 -9.10 4.95 -20.31
N GLU A 89 -9.68 5.55 -19.27
CA GLU A 89 -9.70 7.00 -19.08
C GLU A 89 -8.30 7.60 -18.83
N ARG A 90 -7.31 6.75 -18.51
CA ARG A 90 -5.90 7.13 -18.29
C ARG A 90 -4.98 6.66 -19.42
N GLY A 91 -5.53 6.46 -20.62
CA GLY A 91 -4.75 6.19 -21.83
C GLY A 91 -4.16 4.78 -21.91
N VAL A 92 -4.83 3.79 -21.31
CA VAL A 92 -4.45 2.36 -21.44
C VAL A 92 -5.59 1.58 -22.11
N PRO A 93 -5.35 0.90 -23.25
CA PRO A 93 -4.09 0.82 -24.02
C PRO A 93 -3.63 2.17 -24.61
N ASP A 94 -2.37 2.22 -25.05
CA ASP A 94 -1.79 3.44 -25.66
C ASP A 94 -2.50 3.83 -26.97
N GLU A 95 -2.11 4.95 -27.57
CA GLU A 95 -2.68 5.46 -28.83
C GLU A 95 -2.59 4.48 -30.02
N ARG A 96 -1.75 3.46 -29.94
CA ARG A 96 -1.62 2.38 -30.95
C ARG A 96 -2.46 1.15 -30.59
N GLY A 97 -3.22 1.19 -29.50
CA GLY A 97 -3.98 0.07 -28.98
C GLY A 97 -3.13 -0.97 -28.24
N LEU A 98 -1.89 -0.62 -27.81
CA LEU A 98 -0.95 -1.58 -27.21
C LEU A 98 -0.84 -1.42 -25.69
N LEU A 99 -0.69 -2.55 -24.99
CA LEU A 99 -0.39 -2.57 -23.56
C LEU A 99 1.12 -2.52 -23.31
N GLY A 100 1.57 -1.48 -22.62
CA GLY A 100 2.99 -1.25 -22.30
C GLY A 100 3.47 -1.91 -21.00
N LEU A 101 4.80 -2.01 -20.84
CA LEU A 101 5.48 -2.43 -19.61
C LEU A 101 5.52 -1.27 -18.59
N GLY A 102 4.47 -1.14 -17.77
CA GLY A 102 4.32 -0.13 -16.72
C GLY A 102 2.91 -0.11 -16.16
N TRP A 103 2.48 0.99 -15.55
CA TRP A 103 1.16 1.09 -14.91
C TRP A 103 0.15 1.89 -15.73
N TYR A 104 0.35 3.20 -15.91
CA TYR A 104 -0.35 3.96 -16.94
C TYR A 104 0.54 3.99 -18.18
N ASP A 105 1.64 4.71 -18.07
CA ASP A 105 2.71 4.76 -19.07
C ASP A 105 3.70 3.60 -18.95
N ARG A 106 4.65 3.57 -19.89
CA ARG A 106 5.82 2.68 -19.82
C ARG A 106 6.70 3.11 -18.64
N PHE A 107 6.95 2.18 -17.73
CA PHE A 107 7.86 2.35 -16.61
C PHE A 107 8.55 1.01 -16.30
N LEU A 108 9.75 0.83 -16.86
CA LEU A 108 10.50 -0.42 -16.73
C LEU A 108 10.95 -0.74 -15.30
N PRO A 109 11.30 0.23 -14.43
CA PRO A 109 11.75 -0.09 -13.08
C PRO A 109 10.73 -0.82 -12.20
N SER A 110 9.43 -0.81 -12.52
CA SER A 110 8.42 -1.60 -11.80
C SER A 110 8.25 -3.04 -12.34
N THR A 111 9.02 -3.40 -13.37
CA THR A 111 8.96 -4.73 -13.99
C THR A 111 9.88 -5.72 -13.29
N GLN A 112 9.70 -7.02 -13.60
CA GLN A 112 10.52 -8.09 -13.05
C GLN A 112 11.44 -8.67 -14.15
N PRO A 113 12.56 -9.34 -13.80
CA PRO A 113 13.50 -9.86 -14.80
C PRO A 113 12.90 -10.78 -15.88
N TYR A 114 11.77 -11.43 -15.59
CA TYR A 114 11.03 -12.28 -16.54
C TYR A 114 10.04 -11.50 -17.42
N SER A 115 9.91 -10.18 -17.24
CA SER A 115 8.93 -9.36 -17.95
C SER A 115 9.43 -9.07 -19.35
N GLY A 116 8.58 -9.34 -20.34
CA GLY A 116 8.86 -9.08 -21.75
C GLY A 116 7.67 -8.43 -22.46
N PRO A 117 7.79 -8.17 -23.77
CA PRO A 117 6.75 -7.46 -24.54
C PRO A 117 5.36 -8.08 -24.47
N ALA A 118 5.25 -9.40 -24.28
CA ALA A 118 3.96 -10.10 -24.15
C ALA A 118 3.39 -10.07 -22.72
N SER A 119 4.19 -9.72 -21.70
CA SER A 119 3.77 -9.76 -20.30
C SER A 119 2.53 -8.89 -20.01
N PRO A 120 2.41 -7.65 -20.53
CA PRO A 120 1.21 -6.84 -20.30
C PRO A 120 -0.09 -7.52 -20.76
N TYR A 121 -0.05 -8.42 -21.75
CA TYR A 121 -1.24 -9.11 -22.27
C TYR A 121 -1.77 -10.22 -21.37
N TRP A 122 -1.12 -10.51 -20.24
CA TRP A 122 -1.76 -11.22 -19.13
C TRP A 122 -2.98 -10.46 -18.59
N ALA A 123 -3.14 -9.18 -18.92
CA ALA A 123 -4.37 -8.41 -18.72
C ALA A 123 -5.62 -9.07 -19.34
N SER A 124 -5.46 -9.94 -20.35
CA SER A 124 -6.54 -10.75 -20.94
C SER A 124 -7.38 -11.54 -19.93
N LYS A 125 -6.82 -11.86 -18.75
CA LYS A 125 -7.52 -12.51 -17.64
C LYS A 125 -8.74 -11.72 -17.15
N ALA A 126 -8.77 -10.40 -17.34
CA ALA A 126 -9.90 -9.57 -16.98
C ALA A 126 -11.13 -9.80 -17.87
N PHE A 127 -10.98 -10.44 -19.03
CA PHE A 127 -12.10 -10.71 -19.93
C PHE A 127 -12.72 -12.09 -19.70
N LEU A 128 -12.33 -12.81 -18.63
CA LEU A 128 -12.96 -14.07 -18.24
C LEU A 128 -14.47 -13.96 -18.01
N GLY A 129 -14.95 -12.77 -17.62
CA GLY A 129 -16.38 -12.50 -17.51
C GLY A 129 -17.13 -12.79 -18.81
N LEU A 130 -16.51 -12.58 -19.98
CA LEU A 130 -17.13 -12.81 -21.29
C LEU A 130 -17.46 -14.29 -21.60
N LEU A 131 -17.04 -15.22 -20.73
CA LEU A 131 -17.48 -16.62 -20.81
C LEU A 131 -18.90 -16.82 -20.23
N LEU A 132 -19.43 -15.84 -19.51
CA LEU A 132 -20.80 -15.85 -19.00
C LEU A 132 -21.80 -15.58 -20.13
N PRO A 133 -22.99 -16.23 -20.11
CA PRO A 133 -24.06 -15.94 -21.05
C PRO A 133 -24.45 -14.45 -21.08
N ALA A 134 -24.93 -13.95 -22.22
CA ALA A 134 -25.32 -12.54 -22.36
C ALA A 134 -26.48 -12.12 -21.45
N ASP A 135 -27.33 -13.08 -21.04
CA ASP A 135 -28.44 -12.91 -20.11
C ASP A 135 -28.07 -13.16 -18.63
N HIS A 136 -26.81 -13.49 -18.34
CA HIS A 136 -26.33 -13.69 -16.97
C HIS A 136 -26.62 -12.46 -16.10
N PRO A 137 -27.07 -12.61 -14.83
CA PRO A 137 -27.42 -11.48 -13.97
C PRO A 137 -26.34 -10.39 -13.90
N VAL A 138 -25.05 -10.76 -13.97
CA VAL A 138 -23.95 -9.78 -13.96
C VAL A 138 -24.05 -8.74 -15.05
N TRP A 139 -24.66 -9.04 -16.20
CA TRP A 139 -24.83 -8.10 -17.31
C TRP A 139 -26.16 -7.37 -17.30
N THR A 140 -27.16 -7.87 -16.59
CA THR A 140 -28.55 -7.41 -16.68
C THR A 140 -29.03 -6.69 -15.43
N VAL A 141 -28.51 -7.03 -14.24
CA VAL A 141 -28.84 -6.31 -13.01
C VAL A 141 -28.13 -4.95 -12.97
N GLN A 142 -28.75 -4.00 -12.26
CA GLN A 142 -28.15 -2.71 -11.99
C GLN A 142 -26.88 -2.88 -11.13
N GLU A 143 -25.84 -2.09 -11.43
CA GLU A 143 -24.66 -2.01 -10.58
C GLU A 143 -25.05 -1.56 -9.17
N SER A 144 -24.52 -2.26 -8.16
CA SER A 144 -24.73 -1.94 -6.75
C SER A 144 -23.47 -1.33 -6.14
N ALA A 145 -23.64 -0.56 -5.06
CA ALA A 145 -22.56 0.08 -4.32
C ALA A 145 -21.39 -0.87 -4.02
N ALA A 146 -20.17 -0.42 -4.30
CA ALA A 146 -18.94 -1.00 -3.77
C ALA A 146 -18.80 -0.61 -2.29
N PRO A 147 -18.00 -1.34 -1.48
CA PRO A 147 -17.90 -1.07 -0.05
C PRO A 147 -17.57 0.39 0.30
N LEU A 148 -16.69 1.02 -0.49
CA LEU A 148 -16.30 2.42 -0.26
C LEU A 148 -17.41 3.43 -0.59
N ASP A 149 -18.36 3.07 -1.47
CA ASP A 149 -19.51 3.93 -1.77
C ASP A 149 -20.44 4.04 -0.52
N ASP A 150 -20.46 3.01 0.34
CA ASP A 150 -21.29 2.94 1.53
C ASP A 150 -20.71 3.76 2.71
N GLY A 151 -19.39 3.91 2.79
CA GLY A 151 -18.71 4.69 3.84
C GLY A 151 -17.21 4.39 3.96
N ASP A 152 -16.55 5.07 4.91
CA ASP A 152 -15.17 4.78 5.27
C ASP A 152 -14.99 3.33 5.71
N GLN A 153 -13.85 2.73 5.35
CA GLN A 153 -13.57 1.33 5.59
C GLN A 153 -12.32 1.18 6.45
N VAL A 154 -12.33 0.24 7.39
CA VAL A 154 -11.13 -0.32 8.00
C VAL A 154 -11.27 -1.84 8.03
N VAL A 155 -10.33 -2.55 7.43
CA VAL A 155 -10.40 -4.01 7.25
C VAL A 155 -9.08 -4.65 7.67
N ALA A 156 -9.14 -5.40 8.78
CA ALA A 156 -8.04 -6.23 9.24
C ALA A 156 -7.88 -7.46 8.33
N MET A 157 -6.66 -7.71 7.86
CA MET A 157 -6.30 -8.89 7.09
C MET A 157 -5.09 -9.59 7.75
N PRO A 158 -5.30 -10.35 8.84
CA PRO A 158 -4.20 -10.96 9.60
C PRO A 158 -3.35 -11.95 8.80
N GLY A 159 -3.96 -12.66 7.84
CA GLY A 159 -3.26 -13.64 6.99
C GLY A 159 -2.04 -13.06 6.26
N PRO A 160 -2.18 -11.98 5.47
CA PRO A 160 -1.04 -11.28 4.85
C PRO A 160 -0.33 -10.28 5.77
N GLY A 161 -0.80 -10.09 7.01
CA GLY A 161 -0.30 -9.05 7.92
C GLY A 161 -0.65 -7.64 7.46
N TRP A 162 -1.84 -7.42 6.90
CA TRP A 162 -2.27 -6.13 6.35
C TRP A 162 -3.40 -5.50 7.15
N LEU A 163 -3.42 -4.18 7.18
CA LEU A 163 -4.55 -3.37 7.61
C LEU A 163 -4.92 -2.42 6.48
N LEU A 164 -6.12 -2.58 5.94
CA LEU A 164 -6.65 -1.69 4.91
C LEU A 164 -7.47 -0.58 5.57
N HIS A 165 -7.31 0.65 5.08
CA HIS A 165 -8.19 1.75 5.43
C HIS A 165 -8.51 2.60 4.20
N ALA A 166 -9.75 3.04 4.07
CA ALA A 166 -10.22 3.80 2.93
C ALA A 166 -11.20 4.88 3.37
N THR A 167 -11.18 5.99 2.66
CA THR A 167 -11.98 7.19 2.93
C THR A 167 -12.93 7.42 1.77
N ARG A 168 -14.22 7.54 2.08
CA ARG A 168 -15.27 7.67 1.05
C ARG A 168 -15.17 8.99 0.30
N ASP A 169 -14.91 10.07 1.03
CA ASP A 169 -14.96 11.44 0.49
C ASP A 169 -13.90 11.69 -0.57
N ASP A 170 -12.69 11.16 -0.39
CA ASP A 170 -11.61 11.22 -1.39
C ASP A 170 -11.50 9.96 -2.28
N GLY A 171 -12.23 8.89 -1.95
CA GLY A 171 -12.24 7.64 -2.71
C GLY A 171 -10.95 6.82 -2.65
N VAL A 172 -10.00 7.18 -1.78
CA VAL A 172 -8.67 6.56 -1.75
C VAL A 172 -8.68 5.32 -0.84
N VAL A 173 -8.11 4.22 -1.35
CA VAL A 173 -7.81 3.00 -0.59
C VAL A 173 -6.32 2.92 -0.27
N ARG A 174 -5.99 2.63 0.99
CA ARG A 174 -4.63 2.51 1.54
C ARG A 174 -4.47 1.16 2.24
N VAL A 175 -3.29 0.58 2.15
CA VAL A 175 -2.92 -0.68 2.82
C VAL A 175 -1.65 -0.44 3.61
N VAL A 176 -1.74 -0.67 4.93
CA VAL A 176 -0.60 -0.74 5.83
C VAL A 176 -0.12 -2.18 5.90
N ASN A 177 1.16 -2.40 5.62
CA ASN A 177 1.79 -3.71 5.48
C ASN A 177 2.74 -4.02 6.64
N HIS A 178 2.38 -5.04 7.43
CA HIS A 178 3.10 -5.56 8.58
C HIS A 178 3.41 -7.06 8.47
N GLY A 179 3.35 -7.65 7.28
CA GLY A 179 3.73 -9.07 7.16
C GLY A 179 4.12 -9.59 5.79
N SER A 180 3.83 -8.87 4.70
CA SER A 180 4.19 -9.32 3.36
C SER A 180 5.49 -8.65 2.92
N ASP A 181 6.58 -9.39 2.72
CA ASP A 181 7.90 -8.81 2.39
C ASP A 181 8.69 -9.52 1.29
N ARG A 182 8.20 -10.66 0.78
CA ARG A 182 8.90 -11.55 -0.16
C ARG A 182 10.31 -11.99 0.30
N ALA A 183 10.71 -11.72 1.54
CA ALA A 183 12.11 -11.83 1.97
C ALA A 183 12.62 -13.27 1.98
N ARG A 184 11.74 -14.27 2.12
CA ARG A 184 12.09 -15.70 1.97
C ARG A 184 12.76 -16.05 0.63
N HIS A 185 12.66 -15.17 -0.36
CA HIS A 185 13.20 -15.38 -1.71
C HIS A 185 14.24 -14.33 -2.11
N LEU A 186 14.68 -13.49 -1.19
CA LEU A 186 15.72 -12.49 -1.42
C LEU A 186 17.03 -12.93 -0.72
N PRO A 187 18.21 -12.61 -1.28
CA PRO A 187 19.47 -12.76 -0.56
C PRO A 187 19.44 -11.97 0.75
N ALA A 188 20.04 -12.52 1.80
CA ALA A 188 20.07 -11.88 3.13
C ALA A 188 20.76 -10.49 3.11
N ASP A 189 21.70 -10.29 2.18
CA ASP A 189 22.47 -9.07 1.95
C ASP A 189 21.95 -8.22 0.76
N GLY A 190 20.88 -8.66 0.09
CA GLY A 190 20.34 -8.01 -1.11
C GLY A 190 19.51 -6.76 -0.81
N ILE A 191 19.37 -5.86 -1.79
CA ILE A 191 18.47 -4.70 -1.69
C ILE A 191 17.02 -5.19 -1.55
N ASP A 192 16.27 -4.54 -0.66
CA ASP A 192 14.84 -4.81 -0.47
C ASP A 192 14.02 -4.65 -1.76
N ASP A 193 12.89 -5.35 -1.82
CA ASP A 193 11.96 -5.30 -2.94
C ASP A 193 10.80 -4.35 -2.57
N PRO A 194 10.80 -3.10 -3.05
CA PRO A 194 9.82 -2.08 -2.65
C PRO A 194 8.38 -2.44 -3.02
N HIS A 195 8.16 -3.44 -3.89
CA HIS A 195 6.84 -3.99 -4.17
C HIS A 195 6.22 -4.72 -2.97
N TYR A 196 7.03 -5.08 -1.98
CA TYR A 196 6.62 -5.84 -0.80
C TYR A 196 7.07 -5.19 0.50
N THR A 197 8.19 -4.50 0.57
CA THR A 197 8.79 -4.12 1.86
C THR A 197 8.31 -2.80 2.46
N ARG A 198 7.58 -1.95 1.72
CA ARG A 198 7.07 -0.67 2.24
C ARG A 198 5.97 -0.88 3.30
N PHE A 199 5.86 0.09 4.21
CA PHE A 199 4.77 0.20 5.19
C PHE A 199 3.44 0.52 4.51
N GLY A 200 3.41 1.41 3.52
CA GLY A 200 2.17 1.87 2.88
C GLY A 200 2.11 1.55 1.39
N TYR A 201 0.97 1.05 0.93
CA TYR A 201 0.58 0.98 -0.48
C TYR A 201 -0.77 1.66 -0.65
N SER A 202 -1.08 2.16 -1.85
CA SER A 202 -2.40 2.73 -2.10
C SER A 202 -2.85 2.51 -3.53
N SER A 203 -4.10 2.86 -3.77
CA SER A 203 -4.72 2.95 -5.10
C SER A 203 -4.20 4.14 -5.94
N HIS A 204 -3.58 5.13 -5.30
CA HIS A 204 -3.27 6.42 -5.91
C HIS A 204 -1.77 6.76 -5.94
N THR A 205 -0.94 5.92 -5.33
CA THR A 205 0.52 6.07 -5.25
C THR A 205 1.20 4.72 -5.44
N ALA A 206 2.43 4.73 -5.95
CA ALA A 206 3.30 3.55 -5.97
C ALA A 206 4.57 3.80 -5.14
N PRO A 207 5.22 2.74 -4.65
CA PRO A 207 6.60 2.84 -4.19
C PRO A 207 7.54 3.34 -5.29
N GLU A 208 8.64 3.98 -4.91
CA GLU A 208 9.70 4.32 -5.87
C GLU A 208 10.58 3.09 -6.16
N THR A 209 10.76 2.74 -7.43
CA THR A 209 11.41 1.48 -7.82
C THR A 209 12.60 1.62 -8.78
N SER A 210 12.99 2.85 -9.15
CA SER A 210 14.26 3.07 -9.86
C SER A 210 15.45 2.62 -9.02
N GLN A 211 16.58 2.30 -9.67
CA GLN A 211 17.77 1.81 -8.97
C GLN A 211 18.25 2.81 -7.91
N ASP A 212 18.33 4.09 -8.25
CA ASP A 212 18.70 5.16 -7.31
C ASP A 212 17.70 5.28 -6.14
N ALA A 213 16.40 5.29 -6.44
CA ALA A 213 15.39 5.38 -5.40
C ALA A 213 15.41 4.17 -4.45
N ARG A 214 15.67 2.96 -4.97
CA ARG A 214 15.88 1.76 -4.16
C ARG A 214 17.09 1.87 -3.26
N VAL A 215 18.18 2.50 -3.72
CA VAL A 215 19.35 2.76 -2.86
C VAL A 215 18.98 3.76 -1.76
N ARG A 216 18.31 4.87 -2.11
CA ARG A 216 17.91 5.90 -1.14
C ARG A 216 16.87 5.43 -0.14
N ALA A 217 15.90 4.60 -0.54
CA ALA A 217 14.83 4.00 0.26
C ALA A 217 14.13 4.99 1.23
N VAL A 218 13.54 6.05 0.65
CA VAL A 218 12.86 7.10 1.41
C VAL A 218 11.40 6.74 1.66
N ASP A 219 10.66 6.32 0.64
CA ASP A 219 9.22 6.12 0.67
C ASP A 219 8.79 4.93 1.55
N GLY A 220 7.75 5.14 2.36
CA GLY A 220 7.08 4.09 3.14
C GLY A 220 8.02 3.23 3.97
N HIS A 221 9.07 3.81 4.55
CA HIS A 221 10.13 3.07 5.23
C HIS A 221 10.72 3.88 6.38
N LEU A 222 10.86 3.25 7.55
CA LEU A 222 11.71 3.74 8.61
C LEU A 222 13.12 3.17 8.41
N ALA A 223 14.09 4.03 8.18
CA ALA A 223 15.49 3.68 8.02
C ALA A 223 16.31 4.15 9.23
N VAL A 224 17.20 3.29 9.71
CA VAL A 224 18.33 3.67 10.56
C VAL A 224 19.57 3.75 9.67
N ILE A 225 20.22 4.90 9.68
CA ILE A 225 21.35 5.23 8.81
C ILE A 225 22.60 5.32 9.69
N GLY A 226 23.58 4.47 9.43
CA GLY A 226 24.86 4.45 10.13
C GLY A 226 25.71 5.69 9.85
N PRO A 227 26.70 6.00 10.70
CA PRO A 227 27.65 7.09 10.45
C PRO A 227 28.45 6.94 9.14
N ASP A 228 28.57 5.71 8.64
CA ASP A 228 29.18 5.33 7.36
C ASP A 228 28.22 5.49 6.16
N GLY A 229 26.97 5.88 6.41
CA GLY A 229 25.92 6.00 5.39
C GLY A 229 25.16 4.70 5.10
N THR A 230 25.46 3.59 5.78
CA THR A 230 24.75 2.32 5.59
C THR A 230 23.28 2.47 6.03
N ILE A 231 22.35 2.08 5.16
CA ILE A 231 20.90 2.22 5.38
C ILE A 231 20.31 0.86 5.74
N SER A 232 19.74 0.74 6.94
CA SER A 232 19.00 -0.46 7.35
C SER A 232 17.85 -0.74 6.40
N ARG A 233 17.58 -2.00 6.08
CA ARG A 233 16.51 -2.42 5.16
C ARG A 233 15.43 -3.18 5.90
N ARG A 234 14.18 -2.77 5.67
CA ARG A 234 13.00 -3.54 6.11
C ARG A 234 12.85 -4.84 5.32
N ARG A 235 13.42 -5.92 5.85
CA ARG A 235 13.37 -7.30 5.32
C ARG A 235 13.05 -8.25 6.46
N HIS A 236 12.61 -9.47 6.15
CA HIS A 236 12.24 -10.47 7.16
C HIS A 236 11.27 -9.89 8.19
N ILE A 237 10.22 -9.23 7.69
CA ILE A 237 9.15 -8.65 8.50
C ILE A 237 8.59 -9.77 9.38
N GLU A 238 8.75 -9.61 10.68
CA GLU A 238 8.16 -10.43 11.72
C GLU A 238 6.77 -9.85 12.02
N PRO A 239 5.67 -10.47 11.55
CA PRO A 239 4.33 -9.99 11.85
C PRO A 239 4.05 -10.26 13.33
N ILE A 240 3.51 -9.26 14.03
CA ILE A 240 3.22 -9.41 15.46
C ILE A 240 1.72 -9.41 15.71
N ALA A 241 0.99 -8.46 15.16
CA ALA A 241 -0.46 -8.39 15.32
C ALA A 241 -1.13 -7.59 14.18
N VAL A 242 -2.38 -7.94 13.89
CA VAL A 242 -3.31 -7.15 13.08
C VAL A 242 -4.66 -7.24 13.76
N GLY A 243 -5.25 -6.09 14.06
CA GLY A 243 -6.57 -5.96 14.67
C GLY A 243 -7.38 -4.84 14.01
N ASP A 244 -8.51 -4.49 14.62
CA ASP A 244 -9.55 -3.66 13.99
C ASP A 244 -9.04 -2.32 13.43
N ARG A 245 -8.11 -1.65 14.11
CA ARG A 245 -7.54 -0.35 13.69
C ARG A 245 -6.03 -0.28 13.82
N PHE A 246 -5.36 -1.40 14.06
CA PHE A 246 -3.91 -1.41 14.21
C PHE A 246 -3.27 -2.63 13.56
N ALA A 247 -2.02 -2.47 13.14
CA ALA A 247 -1.17 -3.56 12.70
C ALA A 247 0.26 -3.30 13.17
N ALA A 248 1.01 -4.36 13.40
CA ALA A 248 2.34 -4.24 13.96
C ALA A 248 3.28 -5.35 13.51
N SER A 249 4.54 -4.98 13.35
CA SER A 249 5.61 -5.87 12.92
C SER A 249 6.97 -5.41 13.43
N ALA A 250 7.93 -6.30 13.48
CA ALA A 250 9.34 -5.98 13.66
C ALA A 250 10.17 -6.36 12.44
N TYR A 251 11.37 -5.77 12.32
CA TYR A 251 12.42 -6.27 11.45
C TYR A 251 13.79 -6.04 12.08
N GLU A 252 14.77 -6.80 11.61
CA GLU A 252 16.18 -6.66 11.99
C GLU A 252 17.06 -6.49 10.76
N ASP A 253 18.11 -5.68 10.90
CA ASP A 253 19.17 -5.55 9.92
C ASP A 253 20.51 -5.21 10.59
N GLY A 254 21.37 -6.22 10.76
CA GLY A 254 22.61 -6.09 11.51
C GLY A 254 22.34 -5.69 12.98
N PRO A 255 22.95 -4.59 13.49
CA PRO A 255 22.74 -4.15 14.87
C PRO A 255 21.42 -3.39 15.09
N VAL A 256 20.59 -3.26 14.04
CA VAL A 256 19.34 -2.50 14.08
C VAL A 256 18.15 -3.45 14.26
N ARG A 257 17.29 -3.16 15.23
CA ARG A 257 15.94 -3.75 15.34
C ARG A 257 14.91 -2.63 15.38
N VAL A 258 13.86 -2.75 14.58
CA VAL A 258 12.75 -1.79 14.56
C VAL A 258 11.45 -2.54 14.75
N ALA A 259 10.76 -2.27 15.86
CA ALA A 259 9.36 -2.67 16.05
C ALA A 259 8.46 -1.47 15.72
N THR A 260 7.42 -1.67 14.91
CA THR A 260 6.48 -0.61 14.51
C THR A 260 5.06 -1.08 14.72
N THR A 261 4.26 -0.24 15.38
CA THR A 261 2.80 -0.33 15.45
C THR A 261 2.20 0.83 14.69
N SER A 262 1.34 0.53 13.72
CA SER A 262 0.60 1.52 12.95
C SER A 262 -0.87 1.49 13.38
N ILE A 263 -1.43 2.66 13.70
CA ILE A 263 -2.85 2.83 14.00
C ILE A 263 -3.48 3.71 12.92
N VAL A 264 -4.63 3.28 12.38
CA VAL A 264 -5.31 3.99 11.30
C VAL A 264 -6.62 4.62 11.74
N ARG A 265 -6.92 5.79 11.18
CA ARG A 265 -8.21 6.47 11.33
C ARG A 265 -8.46 7.38 10.12
N GLY A 266 -9.54 7.12 9.37
CA GLY A 266 -9.78 7.83 8.11
C GLY A 266 -8.55 7.74 7.21
N ALA A 267 -8.02 8.88 6.76
CA ALA A 267 -6.81 8.95 5.94
C ALA A 267 -5.48 8.87 6.71
N TRP A 268 -5.53 8.79 8.04
CA TRP A 268 -4.36 8.94 8.91
C TRP A 268 -3.78 7.58 9.29
N GLU A 269 -2.46 7.52 9.36
CA GLU A 269 -1.66 6.42 9.90
C GLU A 269 -0.70 7.00 10.94
N VAL A 270 -0.96 6.74 12.23
CA VAL A 270 0.00 7.05 13.31
C VAL A 270 0.94 5.87 13.45
N ARG A 271 2.25 6.09 13.27
CA ARG A 271 3.27 5.07 13.44
C ARG A 271 4.02 5.29 14.73
N VAL A 272 4.07 4.26 15.56
CA VAL A 272 4.87 4.20 16.78
C VAL A 272 6.01 3.23 16.54
N HIS A 273 7.23 3.73 16.57
CA HIS A 273 8.43 2.95 16.34
C HIS A 273 9.25 2.84 17.61
N ARG A 274 9.68 1.63 17.94
CA ARG A 274 10.77 1.38 18.89
C ARG A 274 11.97 0.93 18.10
N VAL A 275 13.00 1.77 18.11
CA VAL A 275 14.23 1.59 17.35
C VAL A 275 15.33 1.24 18.33
N THR A 276 15.92 0.06 18.15
CA THR A 276 17.16 -0.33 18.81
C THR A 276 18.30 -0.19 17.81
N ALA A 277 19.29 0.63 18.12
CA ALA A 277 20.41 0.91 17.22
C ALA A 277 21.66 1.40 17.99
N PRO A 278 22.86 1.32 17.37
CA PRO A 278 24.06 1.98 17.89
C PRO A 278 23.87 3.51 18.07
N PRO A 279 24.67 4.14 18.95
CA PRO A 279 24.65 5.59 19.07
C PRO A 279 25.16 6.28 17.80
N GLY A 280 24.70 7.49 17.54
CA GLY A 280 25.15 8.33 16.42
C GLY A 280 24.49 8.03 15.07
N CYS A 281 23.65 6.99 14.98
CA CYS A 281 22.84 6.73 13.79
C CYS A 281 21.81 7.84 13.54
N THR A 282 21.35 8.00 12.30
CA THR A 282 20.21 8.86 11.96
C THR A 282 18.98 8.00 11.72
N VAL A 283 17.83 8.35 12.32
CA VAL A 283 16.54 7.72 12.03
C VAL A 283 15.78 8.57 11.02
N ARG A 284 15.22 7.93 9.99
CA ARG A 284 14.39 8.59 8.97
C ARG A 284 13.11 7.81 8.75
N ASP A 285 11.95 8.46 8.77
CA ASP A 285 10.65 7.83 8.47
C ASP A 285 9.96 8.55 7.31
N GLY A 286 9.61 7.82 6.26
CA GLY A 286 9.04 8.36 5.03
C GLY A 286 7.57 8.04 4.83
N GLY A 287 6.87 9.03 4.25
CA GLY A 287 5.48 8.92 3.84
C GLY A 287 5.31 8.24 2.47
N TYR A 288 4.20 8.54 1.81
CA TYR A 288 3.91 8.03 0.48
C TYR A 288 4.66 8.83 -0.60
N ALA A 289 5.21 8.15 -1.60
CA ALA A 289 5.74 8.80 -2.78
C ALA A 289 4.59 9.27 -3.69
N LEU A 290 4.41 10.57 -3.79
CA LEU A 290 3.40 11.17 -4.64
C LEU A 290 4.01 11.48 -6.01
N ALA A 291 3.43 10.95 -7.08
CA ALA A 291 3.97 11.11 -8.44
C ALA A 291 2.94 11.69 -9.41
N ASP A 292 3.46 12.41 -10.41
CA ASP A 292 2.71 13.06 -11.47
C ASP A 292 3.61 13.30 -12.71
N HIS A 293 3.02 13.75 -13.82
CA HIS A 293 3.75 14.16 -15.02
C HIS A 293 4.57 15.44 -14.81
N HIS A 294 4.10 16.31 -13.91
CA HIS A 294 4.81 17.51 -13.50
C HIS A 294 5.31 17.36 -12.06
N PRO A 295 6.36 18.09 -11.64
CA PRO A 295 6.81 18.05 -10.25
C PRO A 295 5.67 18.38 -9.27
N PRO A 296 5.37 17.49 -8.30
CA PRO A 296 4.42 17.82 -7.24
C PRO A 296 4.83 19.08 -6.48
N ALA A 297 3.86 19.86 -6.02
CA ALA A 297 4.10 20.97 -5.13
C ALA A 297 4.66 20.44 -3.81
N VAL A 298 5.67 21.11 -3.25
CA VAL A 298 6.30 20.68 -1.99
C VAL A 298 6.27 21.82 -0.98
N ARG A 299 5.96 21.47 0.28
CA ARG A 299 6.02 22.41 1.41
C ARG A 299 6.69 21.71 2.59
N THR A 300 7.41 22.47 3.39
CA THR A 300 8.00 22.00 4.64
C THR A 300 7.80 23.06 5.70
N GLY A 301 7.68 22.63 6.95
CA GLY A 301 7.69 23.50 8.11
C GLY A 301 8.40 22.83 9.27
N ASP A 302 8.29 23.44 10.44
CA ASP A 302 8.86 22.85 11.65
C ASP A 302 8.16 21.52 11.98
N GLY A 303 8.90 20.42 11.84
CA GLY A 303 8.44 19.07 12.11
C GLY A 303 7.38 18.51 11.14
N TRP A 304 7.23 19.04 9.93
CA TRP A 304 6.33 18.44 8.93
C TRP A 304 6.78 18.68 7.48
N GLY A 305 6.45 17.75 6.60
CA GLY A 305 6.72 17.81 5.18
C GLY A 305 5.49 17.39 4.37
N GLU A 306 5.32 17.98 3.20
CA GLU A 306 4.16 17.78 2.35
C GLU A 306 4.55 17.75 0.87
N ALA A 307 3.92 16.84 0.13
CA ALA A 307 3.86 16.83 -1.31
C ALA A 307 2.38 16.86 -1.75
N GLY A 308 2.03 17.69 -2.74
CA GLY A 308 0.66 17.83 -3.25
C GLY A 308 0.61 17.83 -4.78
N ARG A 309 -0.45 17.25 -5.34
CA ARG A 309 -0.77 17.29 -6.77
C ARG A 309 -1.81 18.35 -7.10
N PRO A 310 -1.91 18.77 -8.38
CA PRO A 310 -2.96 19.70 -8.82
C PRO A 310 -4.40 19.19 -8.62
N ASP A 311 -4.60 17.87 -8.57
CA ASP A 311 -5.91 17.26 -8.36
C ASP A 311 -6.32 17.13 -6.87
N GLY A 312 -5.51 17.69 -5.96
CA GLY A 312 -5.79 17.74 -4.52
C GLY A 312 -5.18 16.59 -3.72
N LEU A 313 -4.72 15.50 -4.37
CA LEU A 313 -4.07 14.40 -3.66
C LEU A 313 -2.78 14.89 -2.98
N THR A 314 -2.69 14.67 -1.68
CA THR A 314 -1.64 15.20 -0.81
C THR A 314 -1.06 14.09 0.05
N SER A 315 0.27 14.00 0.13
CA SER A 315 0.99 13.20 1.12
C SER A 315 1.66 14.10 2.14
N VAL A 316 1.47 13.79 3.43
CA VAL A 316 2.02 14.54 4.56
C VAL A 316 2.70 13.59 5.52
N VAL A 317 3.80 14.05 6.12
CA VAL A 317 4.35 13.48 7.36
C VAL A 317 4.46 14.56 8.42
N VAL A 318 4.16 14.20 9.67
CA VAL A 318 4.26 15.09 10.83
C VAL A 318 5.03 14.39 11.96
N ALA A 319 6.04 15.06 12.48
CA ALA A 319 6.80 14.66 13.65
C ALA A 319 5.96 14.88 14.91
N LEU A 320 5.60 13.77 15.57
CA LEU A 320 4.86 13.80 16.83
C LEU A 320 5.77 13.57 18.04
N HIS A 321 6.79 12.71 17.92
CA HIS A 321 7.78 12.48 18.97
C HIS A 321 9.11 11.97 18.40
N GLY A 322 10.24 12.40 18.97
CA GLY A 322 11.58 11.88 18.67
C GLY A 322 12.23 12.39 17.38
N PHE A 323 11.47 13.00 16.46
CA PHE A 323 12.01 13.57 15.21
C PHE A 323 12.35 15.07 15.36
N ALA A 324 13.44 15.48 14.70
CA ALA A 324 13.98 16.84 14.80
C ALA A 324 13.61 17.73 13.62
N SER A 325 13.46 17.16 12.43
CA SER A 325 13.17 17.93 11.21
C SER A 325 12.38 17.12 10.18
N ALA A 326 11.89 17.82 9.16
CA ALA A 326 11.19 17.23 8.02
C ALA A 326 11.75 17.79 6.72
N ALA A 327 11.67 16.99 5.66
CA ALA A 327 12.08 17.36 4.32
C ALA A 327 11.26 16.61 3.27
N VAL A 328 11.46 16.94 1.99
CA VAL A 328 10.81 16.26 0.86
C VAL A 328 11.85 15.83 -0.15
N ALA A 329 11.95 14.52 -0.39
CA ALA A 329 12.83 13.95 -1.40
C ALA A 329 12.14 14.03 -2.75
N LYS A 330 12.81 14.59 -3.76
CA LYS A 330 12.32 14.62 -5.14
C LYS A 330 13.05 13.58 -5.97
N ALA A 331 12.36 12.95 -6.90
CA ALA A 331 12.95 12.04 -7.85
C ALA A 331 12.32 12.20 -9.24
N VAL A 332 13.06 11.74 -10.25
CA VAL A 332 12.62 11.67 -11.64
C VAL A 332 12.79 10.23 -12.10
N ASP A 333 11.86 9.76 -12.94
CA ASP A 333 11.82 8.38 -13.47
C ASP A 333 11.95 7.31 -12.38
N ALA A 334 11.31 7.58 -11.22
CA ALA A 334 11.37 6.73 -10.03
C ALA A 334 10.05 6.03 -9.71
N ASN A 335 8.93 6.47 -10.29
CA ASN A 335 7.60 6.04 -9.86
C ASN A 335 6.71 5.61 -11.04
N ALA A 336 5.85 4.62 -10.82
CA ALA A 336 4.96 4.08 -11.85
C ALA A 336 3.76 4.99 -12.18
N PHE A 337 3.46 5.98 -11.33
CA PHE A 337 2.34 6.91 -11.49
C PHE A 337 2.70 8.21 -12.21
N GLY A 338 3.99 8.45 -12.48
CA GLY A 338 4.43 9.67 -13.16
C GLY A 338 5.94 9.82 -13.20
N VAL A 339 6.42 10.70 -14.09
CA VAL A 339 7.86 10.92 -14.31
C VAL A 339 8.52 11.70 -13.18
N CYS A 340 7.76 12.48 -12.42
CA CYS A 340 8.25 13.24 -11.27
C CYS A 340 7.58 12.73 -10.01
N SER A 341 8.34 12.55 -8.94
CA SER A 341 7.81 12.17 -7.62
C SER A 341 8.39 13.02 -6.49
N ALA A 342 7.61 13.15 -5.44
CA ALA A 342 7.99 13.82 -4.20
C ALA A 342 7.54 12.98 -3.00
N THR A 343 8.45 12.74 -2.07
CA THR A 343 8.23 11.91 -0.88
C THR A 343 8.58 12.72 0.38
N PRO A 344 7.59 13.10 1.20
CA PRO A 344 7.85 13.76 2.48
C PRO A 344 8.41 12.76 3.50
N TYR A 345 9.38 13.18 4.31
CA TYR A 345 10.01 12.34 5.33
C TYR A 345 10.46 13.15 6.56
N LEU A 346 10.60 12.46 7.68
CA LEU A 346 11.09 12.98 8.97
C LEU A 346 12.51 12.49 9.25
N VAL A 347 13.27 13.25 10.02
CA VAL A 347 14.66 12.92 10.40
C VAL A 347 14.90 13.18 11.88
N ALA A 348 15.55 12.23 12.54
CA ALA A 348 16.12 12.36 13.88
C ALA A 348 17.62 12.01 13.83
N PRO A 349 18.53 13.01 13.84
CA PRO A 349 19.95 12.75 13.89
C PRO A 349 20.38 12.34 15.30
N GLY A 350 21.46 11.56 15.41
CA GLY A 350 22.10 11.29 16.68
C GLY A 350 21.31 10.38 17.62
N HIS A 351 20.91 9.19 17.13
CA HIS A 351 20.31 8.14 17.94
C HIS A 351 21.15 7.94 19.23
N PRO A 352 20.53 7.82 20.42
CA PRO A 352 21.26 7.81 21.70
C PRO A 352 22.04 6.51 21.95
N GLY A 353 21.76 5.45 21.19
CA GLY A 353 22.21 4.09 21.49
C GLY A 353 21.17 3.34 22.34
N GLY A 354 21.16 2.01 22.27
CA GLY A 354 20.13 1.22 22.94
C GLY A 354 18.78 1.37 22.24
N SER A 355 17.68 1.49 22.98
CA SER A 355 16.32 1.62 22.44
C SER A 355 15.76 3.04 22.62
N ALA A 356 15.13 3.59 21.58
CA ALA A 356 14.41 4.86 21.62
C ALA A 356 13.08 4.79 20.87
N VAL A 357 12.13 5.63 21.26
CA VAL A 357 10.78 5.70 20.66
C VAL A 357 10.70 6.89 19.70
N TYR A 358 10.07 6.66 18.55
CA TYR A 358 9.78 7.68 17.54
C TYR A 358 8.31 7.56 17.14
N VAL A 359 7.63 8.69 17.02
CA VAL A 359 6.21 8.72 16.64
C VAL A 359 6.00 9.70 15.50
N SER A 360 5.38 9.22 14.42
CA SER A 360 5.03 10.01 13.25
C SER A 360 3.54 9.87 12.94
N LEU A 361 3.00 10.89 12.29
CA LEU A 361 1.72 10.81 11.59
C LEU A 361 2.00 10.86 10.09
N VAL A 362 1.48 9.88 9.36
CA VAL A 362 1.50 9.82 7.91
C VAL A 362 0.08 9.98 7.40
N VAL A 363 -0.10 10.86 6.42
CA VAL A 363 -1.40 11.10 5.76
C VAL A 363 -1.19 11.00 4.27
N LEU A 364 -2.11 10.32 3.60
CA LEU A 364 -2.32 10.42 2.16
C LEU A 364 -3.79 10.77 2.00
N THR A 365 -4.19 11.83 1.33
CA THR A 365 -5.62 12.19 1.21
C THR A 365 -5.89 13.11 0.02
N GLY A 366 -7.10 13.04 -0.53
CA GLY A 366 -7.61 14.05 -1.47
C GLY A 366 -8.27 15.24 -0.77
N ASP A 367 -8.46 15.19 0.55
CA ASP A 367 -9.02 16.29 1.33
C ASP A 367 -7.97 17.33 1.71
N ARG A 368 -8.45 18.51 2.13
CA ARG A 368 -7.56 19.56 2.65
C ARG A 368 -7.01 19.15 4.00
N VAL A 369 -5.69 19.23 4.13
CA VAL A 369 -4.96 18.99 5.37
C VAL A 369 -4.07 20.19 5.69
N ASP A 370 -4.02 20.58 6.97
CA ASP A 370 -3.07 21.54 7.51
C ASP A 370 -2.08 20.80 8.43
N PRO A 371 -0.86 20.50 7.95
CA PRO A 371 0.13 19.78 8.73
C PRO A 371 0.56 20.51 10.01
N ALA A 372 0.54 21.84 10.02
CA ALA A 372 0.91 22.63 11.20
C ALA A 372 -0.18 22.53 12.27
N ALA A 373 -1.46 22.62 11.87
CA ALA A 373 -2.58 22.40 12.77
C ALA A 373 -2.55 20.97 13.36
N LEU A 374 -2.29 19.95 12.55
CA LEU A 374 -2.18 18.56 13.03
C LEU A 374 -1.06 18.40 14.07
N ARG A 375 0.12 18.98 13.82
CA ARG A 375 1.25 18.91 14.76
C ARG A 375 0.92 19.51 16.12
N THR A 376 0.16 20.60 16.16
CA THR A 376 -0.19 21.29 17.41
C THR A 376 -1.37 20.69 18.15
N SER A 377 -2.26 19.98 17.43
CA SER A 377 -3.49 19.40 17.99
C SER A 377 -3.36 17.95 18.43
N ILE A 378 -2.31 17.24 17.99
CA ILE A 378 -2.02 15.88 18.43
C ILE A 378 -0.93 15.91 19.50
N SER A 379 -1.25 15.37 20.68
CA SER A 379 -0.28 15.27 21.78
C SER A 379 0.19 13.83 21.96
N VAL A 380 1.49 13.64 22.17
CA VAL A 380 2.09 12.33 22.46
C VAL A 380 2.78 12.36 23.81
N SER A 381 2.49 11.37 24.66
CA SER A 381 3.24 11.10 25.89
C SER A 381 3.84 9.71 25.84
N VAL A 382 5.13 9.62 26.19
CA VAL A 382 5.89 8.37 26.23
C VAL A 382 6.31 8.11 27.68
N ASP A 383 5.93 6.95 28.21
CA ASP A 383 6.33 6.46 29.53
C ASP A 383 6.90 5.04 29.39
N GLY A 384 8.23 4.93 29.40
CA GLY A 384 8.92 3.70 29.05
C GLY A 384 8.55 3.23 27.64
N ASP A 385 7.99 2.02 27.55
CA ASP A 385 7.52 1.41 26.29
C ASP A 385 6.02 1.69 26.01
N GLN A 386 5.35 2.49 26.83
CA GLN A 386 3.95 2.87 26.61
C GLN A 386 3.85 4.23 25.93
N VAL A 387 3.16 4.26 24.80
CA VAL A 387 2.90 5.48 24.04
C VAL A 387 1.42 5.78 24.08
N THR A 388 1.07 6.98 24.54
CA THR A 388 -0.30 7.51 24.45
C THR A 388 -0.33 8.65 23.45
N VAL A 389 -1.20 8.53 22.45
CA VAL A 389 -1.47 9.57 21.45
C VAL A 389 -2.89 10.09 21.70
N ARG A 390 -3.06 11.41 21.81
CA ARG A 390 -4.38 12.04 21.87
C ARG A 390 -4.63 12.79 20.57
N LEU A 391 -5.72 12.43 19.90
CA LEU A 391 -6.15 13.05 18.64
C LEU A 391 -6.96 14.33 18.91
N PRO A 392 -7.18 15.18 17.88
CA PRO A 392 -7.80 16.49 18.07
C PRO A 392 -9.24 16.46 18.61
N ASP A 393 -9.95 15.36 18.40
CA ASP A 393 -11.32 15.15 18.91
C ASP A 393 -11.36 14.56 20.33
N GLY A 394 -10.20 14.38 20.96
CA GLY A 394 -10.06 13.83 22.30
C GLY A 394 -9.94 12.30 22.33
N GLU A 395 -9.99 11.60 21.20
CA GLU A 395 -9.73 10.16 21.16
C GLU A 395 -8.31 9.87 21.68
N ARG A 396 -8.21 8.91 22.59
CA ARG A 396 -6.95 8.43 23.15
C ARG A 396 -6.60 7.09 22.54
N ILE A 397 -5.42 7.00 21.93
CA ILE A 397 -4.83 5.79 21.39
C ILE A 397 -3.68 5.39 22.31
N GLU A 398 -3.70 4.14 22.77
CA GLU A 398 -2.60 3.55 23.55
C GLU A 398 -1.92 2.49 22.69
N ALA A 399 -0.60 2.61 22.56
CA ALA A 399 0.25 1.66 21.88
C ALA A 399 1.34 1.21 22.86
N GLY A 400 1.22 -0.03 23.35
CA GLY A 400 2.32 -0.69 24.02
C GLY A 400 3.32 -1.19 23.00
N VAL A 401 4.60 -0.89 23.17
CA VAL A 401 5.67 -1.44 22.32
C VAL A 401 6.30 -2.70 22.93
N GLN A 402 5.60 -3.36 23.87
CA GLN A 402 5.93 -4.71 24.30
C GLN A 402 5.49 -5.71 23.23
N MET A 403 6.45 -6.07 22.37
CA MET A 403 6.24 -7.05 21.32
C MET A 403 7.32 -8.12 21.42
N ALA A 404 6.94 -9.24 22.06
CA ALA A 404 7.65 -10.51 22.27
C ALA A 404 9.06 -10.43 22.89
N GLN A 405 9.22 -11.03 24.08
CA GLN A 405 10.52 -11.47 24.61
C GLN A 405 11.10 -12.59 23.74
#